data_AF-A0A642ULB0-F1
#
_entry.id   AF-A0A642ULB0-F1
#
_cell.length_a   1.000
_cell.length_b   1.000
_cell.length_c   1.000
_cell.angle_alpha   90.00
_cell.angle_beta   90.00
_cell.angle_gamma   90.00
#
_symmetry.space_group_name_H-M   'P 1'
#
loop_
_entity.id
_entity.type
_entity.pdbx_description
1 polymer ?
#
loop_
_entity_poly.entity_id
_entity_poly.type
_entity_poly.pdbx_seq_one_letter_code
_entity_poly.pdbx_strand_id
1 'polypeptide(L)'
;MPRRSYKSSGVKGPNSALTEFLKNEGITDAFRRRREREATGESVSTENTPGPQSSVEPTSGGSTTREASREVEDDEDEEVVAIKQAAREKRRRAGDVSDDAFSDEGELSGVEDAVAKRYGEPDNCCECGSQFYLSVYSPFINAKGGYLCENCAEIRKQQQRQAKKTQYAARKRRKKLASALLDKRKVTFPTLQDLCIKEISVHINDVDELGNIGTSNMGKICRILSKNRSLNDQTMALFLSSNLTVLEFWDCSNVSSVSLSKIPAFCPRLESLTLSMCGQLHNDNMEYFATNLPHLKKLALNGPFLVSERVWSEYLSKISPLTSFSLGNTHRFNDANLLTLLESTGSQLEELKLHRLDGITQEDSYHSIARFCRQLKKLEISYPHSEDCVTNEAIIDILQATGGNLTELVLDGCTSLGDEILLDGIKLYCKNLTKLSLKGLDLITDYGMADFFKGWSNGGLIEADFTKCITVADDGAYELWRHSGRTLVELSLNSVPMSKDFLLEAFTSNSHPSKTEGYKYSQVSLPLLTKLDLGFVRAVDDEVLKLLEDVAPKLSIVEVYGDNRVTNRAELAPGTLLIGRQLDQDI
;
A
#
# COMPACT_ATOMS: atom_id res chain seq x y z
N MET A 1 -24.80 -61.47 -8.45
CA MET A 1 -23.41 -61.07 -8.78
C MET A 1 -23.34 -59.57 -9.01
N PRO A 2 -22.81 -58.77 -8.08
CA PRO A 2 -22.52 -57.36 -8.31
C PRO A 2 -21.03 -57.15 -8.69
N ARG A 3 -20.81 -56.18 -9.57
CA ARG A 3 -19.53 -55.88 -10.23
C ARG A 3 -18.60 -55.05 -9.33
N ARG A 4 -17.32 -55.44 -9.42
CA ARG A 4 -16.04 -54.89 -8.93
C ARG A 4 -15.96 -53.43 -8.43
N SER A 5 -15.38 -53.34 -7.24
CA SER A 5 -14.68 -52.21 -6.61
C SER A 5 -13.55 -51.62 -7.48
N TYR A 6 -13.46 -50.28 -7.50
CA TYR A 6 -12.24 -49.55 -7.88
C TYR A 6 -11.66 -48.88 -6.62
N LYS A 7 -10.42 -49.25 -6.27
CA LYS A 7 -9.61 -48.63 -5.22
C LYS A 7 -9.06 -47.30 -5.76
N SER A 8 -9.27 -46.19 -5.06
CA SER A 8 -8.54 -44.94 -5.33
C SER A 8 -7.20 -44.97 -4.61
N SER A 9 -6.11 -44.97 -5.38
CA SER A 9 -4.74 -44.79 -4.90
C SER A 9 -4.53 -43.37 -4.38
N GLY A 10 -4.02 -43.25 -3.15
CA GLY A 10 -3.56 -41.99 -2.59
C GLY A 10 -2.28 -41.51 -3.28
N VAL A 11 -2.35 -40.35 -3.92
CA VAL A 11 -1.19 -39.55 -4.34
C VAL A 11 -1.35 -38.19 -3.67
N LYS A 12 -0.48 -37.88 -2.72
CA LYS A 12 -0.35 -36.56 -2.09
C LYS A 12 0.56 -35.70 -2.97
N GLY A 13 0.00 -34.69 -3.63
CA GLY A 13 0.75 -33.59 -4.24
C GLY A 13 1.01 -32.47 -3.22
N PRO A 14 1.95 -31.54 -3.51
CA PRO A 14 2.34 -30.48 -2.59
C PRO A 14 1.18 -29.50 -2.37
N ASN A 15 0.97 -29.11 -1.11
CA ASN A 15 -0.07 -28.17 -0.70
C ASN A 15 0.15 -26.81 -1.39
N SER A 16 -0.77 -26.42 -2.28
CA SER A 16 -0.81 -25.09 -2.88
C SER A 16 -1.21 -24.04 -1.83
N ALA A 17 -0.62 -22.85 -1.90
CA ALA A 17 -0.92 -21.69 -1.05
C ALA A 17 -2.41 -21.29 -1.08
N LEU A 18 -3.11 -21.62 -2.18
CA LEU A 18 -4.54 -21.38 -2.34
C LEU A 18 -5.37 -22.26 -1.38
N THR A 19 -4.91 -23.48 -1.10
CA THR A 19 -5.60 -24.43 -0.22
C THR A 19 -5.44 -24.04 1.25
N GLU A 20 -4.37 -23.34 1.61
CA GLU A 20 -4.11 -22.85 2.97
C GLU A 20 -4.85 -21.52 3.22
N PHE A 21 -4.93 -20.65 2.22
CA PHE A 21 -5.73 -19.41 2.27
C PHE A 21 -7.22 -19.68 2.46
N LEU A 22 -7.80 -20.60 1.68
CA LEU A 22 -9.23 -20.96 1.79
C LEU A 22 -9.58 -21.62 3.14
N LYS A 23 -8.61 -22.29 3.76
CA LYS A 23 -8.77 -22.92 5.07
C LYS A 23 -8.69 -21.90 6.22
N ASN A 24 -7.84 -20.89 6.09
CA ASN A 24 -7.73 -19.79 7.06
C ASN A 24 -8.95 -18.85 7.02
N GLU A 25 -9.57 -18.68 5.85
CA GLU A 25 -10.83 -17.92 5.68
C GLU A 25 -12.10 -18.74 6.04
N GLY A 26 -11.95 -19.99 6.52
CA GLY A 26 -13.06 -20.80 7.01
C GLY A 26 -14.03 -21.32 5.94
N ILE A 27 -13.66 -21.24 4.66
CA ILE A 27 -14.50 -21.68 3.54
C ILE A 27 -14.30 -23.19 3.37
N THR A 28 -15.12 -23.98 4.07
CA THR A 28 -15.16 -25.44 3.92
C THR A 28 -16.16 -25.87 2.84
N ASP A 29 -15.96 -27.07 2.30
CA ASP A 29 -16.70 -27.76 1.21
C ASP A 29 -18.24 -27.85 1.40
N ALA A 30 -18.77 -27.37 2.52
CA ALA A 30 -20.19 -27.28 2.81
C ALA A 30 -20.94 -26.29 1.89
N PHE A 31 -20.28 -25.23 1.42
CA PHE A 31 -20.87 -24.24 0.51
C PHE A 31 -21.12 -24.80 -0.90
N ARG A 32 -20.20 -25.66 -1.38
CA ARG A 32 -20.32 -26.33 -2.69
C ARG A 32 -21.50 -27.29 -2.72
N ARG A 33 -21.69 -28.06 -1.64
CA ARG A 33 -22.82 -28.99 -1.46
C ARG A 33 -24.18 -28.30 -1.33
N ARG A 34 -24.22 -27.06 -0.83
CA ARG A 34 -25.46 -26.27 -0.73
C ARG A 34 -25.90 -25.76 -2.12
N ARG A 35 -24.95 -25.26 -2.92
CA ARG A 35 -25.20 -24.84 -4.30
C ARG A 35 -25.56 -26.00 -5.24
N GLU A 36 -24.97 -27.18 -5.03
CA GLU A 36 -25.32 -28.38 -5.79
C GLU A 36 -26.74 -28.88 -5.49
N ARG A 37 -27.24 -28.71 -4.26
CA ARG A 37 -28.64 -29.02 -3.89
C ARG A 37 -29.64 -28.00 -4.43
N GLU A 38 -29.26 -26.74 -4.54
CA GLU A 38 -30.09 -25.68 -5.16
C GLU A 38 -30.12 -25.80 -6.70
N ALA A 39 -29.09 -26.37 -7.32
CA ALA A 39 -29.02 -26.60 -8.76
C ALA A 39 -29.83 -27.83 -9.24
N THR A 40 -30.20 -28.76 -8.36
CA THR A 40 -30.92 -30.01 -8.73
C THR A 40 -32.44 -29.97 -8.58
N GLY A 41 -33.02 -28.84 -8.16
CA GLY A 41 -34.46 -28.58 -8.32
C GLY A 41 -35.43 -29.63 -7.77
N GLU A 42 -35.42 -29.90 -6.46
CA GLU A 42 -36.50 -30.64 -5.78
C GLU A 42 -37.24 -29.76 -4.76
N SER A 43 -38.53 -29.58 -5.00
CA SER A 43 -39.50 -28.77 -4.26
C SER A 43 -40.18 -29.56 -3.12
N VAL A 44 -40.43 -28.94 -1.96
CA VAL A 44 -41.59 -29.27 -1.11
C VAL A 44 -42.20 -28.01 -0.47
N SER A 45 -43.53 -28.01 -0.53
CA SER A 45 -44.64 -27.07 -0.30
C SER A 45 -44.76 -26.27 1.01
N THR A 46 -45.28 -25.05 0.83
CA THR A 46 -46.07 -24.20 1.74
C THR A 46 -47.51 -24.69 1.94
N GLU A 47 -48.07 -24.49 3.14
CA GLU A 47 -49.52 -24.29 3.35
C GLU A 47 -49.80 -23.19 4.40
N ASN A 48 -51.00 -22.60 4.26
CA ASN A 48 -51.46 -21.25 4.60
C ASN A 48 -52.44 -21.22 5.82
N THR A 49 -52.31 -20.19 6.71
CA THR A 49 -53.32 -19.33 7.44
C THR A 49 -54.64 -19.91 8.06
N PRO A 50 -55.48 -19.18 8.88
CA PRO A 50 -55.49 -17.75 9.31
C PRO A 50 -55.73 -17.46 10.84
N GLY A 51 -55.70 -16.17 11.25
CA GLY A 51 -55.92 -15.64 12.63
C GLY A 51 -57.38 -15.57 13.13
N PRO A 52 -57.66 -15.00 14.33
CA PRO A 52 -58.09 -13.57 14.40
C PRO A 52 -57.74 -12.75 15.70
N GLN A 53 -57.70 -11.43 15.50
CA GLN A 53 -58.02 -10.24 16.36
C GLN A 53 -58.16 -10.34 17.91
N SER A 54 -57.51 -9.42 18.65
CA SER A 54 -58.17 -8.24 19.29
C SER A 54 -57.24 -7.41 20.22
N SER A 55 -57.52 -6.11 20.21
CA SER A 55 -57.11 -4.93 20.99
C SER A 55 -56.71 -5.04 22.48
N VAL A 56 -55.83 -4.13 22.93
CA VAL A 56 -56.02 -3.06 23.96
C VAL A 56 -54.66 -2.69 24.62
N GLU A 57 -54.26 -1.41 24.53
CA GLU A 57 -53.43 -0.67 25.51
C GLU A 57 -54.39 0.19 26.39
N PRO A 58 -54.04 0.82 27.56
CA PRO A 58 -52.70 1.27 28.01
C PRO A 58 -52.45 1.24 29.57
N THR A 59 -51.30 1.82 29.98
CA THR A 59 -51.02 2.62 31.23
C THR A 59 -50.30 2.03 32.48
N SER A 60 -49.13 2.63 32.74
CA SER A 60 -48.69 3.35 33.99
C SER A 60 -47.92 2.66 35.13
N GLY A 61 -46.85 3.38 35.57
CA GLY A 61 -46.20 3.36 36.90
C GLY A 61 -45.04 2.37 37.04
N GLY A 62 -43.83 2.67 37.54
CA GLY A 62 -43.29 3.83 38.25
C GLY A 62 -42.27 3.34 39.30
N SER A 63 -41.01 3.77 39.16
CA SER A 63 -39.93 3.89 40.17
C SER A 63 -39.36 2.65 40.89
N THR A 64 -38.04 2.46 40.85
CA THR A 64 -37.16 2.74 42.01
C THR A 64 -35.66 2.69 41.64
N THR A 65 -34.95 3.70 42.12
CA THR A 65 -33.50 3.92 42.12
C THR A 65 -32.76 3.05 43.14
N ARG A 66 -31.52 2.64 42.85
CA ARG A 66 -30.45 2.39 43.84
C ARG A 66 -29.04 2.53 43.23
N GLU A 67 -28.36 3.61 43.60
CA GLU A 67 -26.90 3.78 43.71
C GLU A 67 -26.34 2.82 44.80
N ALA A 68 -25.07 2.41 44.91
CA ALA A 68 -23.81 2.61 44.19
C ALA A 68 -22.77 1.61 44.76
N SER A 69 -21.72 1.29 43.99
CA SER A 69 -20.33 1.22 44.48
C SER A 69 -19.36 1.12 43.30
N ARG A 70 -18.52 2.16 43.16
CA ARG A 70 -17.46 2.31 42.16
C ARG A 70 -16.27 1.39 42.51
N GLU A 71 -15.86 0.54 41.58
CA GLU A 71 -14.52 -0.04 41.54
C GLU A 71 -13.71 0.67 40.46
N VAL A 72 -12.42 0.89 40.75
CA VAL A 72 -11.45 1.57 39.90
C VAL A 72 -11.09 0.62 38.76
N GLU A 73 -11.51 0.93 37.52
CA GLU A 73 -11.07 0.20 36.33
C GLU A 73 -9.66 0.67 35.94
N ASP A 74 -8.69 -0.25 36.02
CA ASP A 74 -7.39 -0.12 35.38
C ASP A 74 -7.60 0.00 33.85
N ASP A 75 -7.09 1.06 33.23
CA ASP A 75 -7.04 1.25 31.78
C ASP A 75 -6.18 0.15 31.12
N GLU A 76 -6.77 -1.03 30.85
CA GLU A 76 -6.16 -2.04 29.98
C GLU A 76 -6.32 -1.61 28.51
N ASP A 77 -5.19 -1.48 27.79
CA ASP A 77 -5.13 -1.19 26.35
C ASP A 77 -6.18 -1.99 25.54
N GLU A 78 -7.03 -1.31 24.76
CA GLU A 78 -8.13 -1.92 23.97
C GLU A 78 -7.65 -3.06 23.04
N GLU A 79 -6.41 -3.01 22.55
CA GLU A 79 -5.81 -4.05 21.71
C GLU A 79 -5.54 -5.34 22.51
N VAL A 80 -5.23 -5.23 23.81
CA VAL A 80 -5.05 -6.37 24.73
C VAL A 80 -6.39 -7.02 25.03
N VAL A 81 -7.45 -6.21 25.18
CA VAL A 81 -8.83 -6.69 25.32
C VAL A 81 -9.28 -7.44 24.07
N ALA A 82 -9.00 -6.90 22.88
CA ALA A 82 -9.32 -7.53 21.60
C ALA A 82 -8.58 -8.88 21.39
N ILE A 83 -7.31 -8.97 21.78
CA ILE A 83 -6.54 -10.22 21.72
C ILE A 83 -7.11 -11.28 22.70
N LYS A 84 -7.50 -10.86 23.90
CA LYS A 84 -8.18 -11.75 24.89
C LYS A 84 -9.52 -12.24 24.34
N GLN A 85 -10.29 -11.36 23.69
CA GLN A 85 -11.58 -11.69 23.08
C GLN A 85 -11.44 -12.66 21.90
N ALA A 86 -10.49 -12.42 20.99
CA ALA A 86 -10.22 -13.32 19.85
C ALA A 86 -9.74 -14.71 20.31
N ALA A 87 -8.94 -14.77 21.38
CA ALA A 87 -8.53 -16.04 21.98
C ALA A 87 -9.71 -16.79 22.64
N ARG A 88 -10.64 -16.06 23.27
CA ARG A 88 -11.88 -16.63 23.87
C ARG A 88 -12.83 -17.15 22.79
N GLU A 89 -12.93 -16.45 21.67
CA GLU A 89 -13.79 -16.84 20.55
C GLU A 89 -13.26 -18.07 19.79
N LYS A 90 -11.94 -18.19 19.68
CA LYS A 90 -11.28 -19.39 19.13
C LYS A 90 -11.53 -20.65 19.99
N ARG A 91 -11.62 -20.51 21.33
CA ARG A 91 -12.00 -21.61 22.23
C ARG A 91 -13.48 -21.98 22.10
N ARG A 92 -14.37 -20.99 21.96
CA ARG A 92 -15.81 -21.21 21.75
C ARG A 92 -16.13 -21.98 20.47
N ARG A 93 -15.36 -21.76 19.39
CA ARG A 93 -15.53 -22.47 18.10
C ARG A 93 -14.99 -23.91 18.12
N ALA A 94 -14.18 -24.28 19.12
CA ALA A 94 -13.67 -25.64 19.30
C ALA A 94 -14.63 -26.57 20.06
N GLY A 95 -15.82 -26.09 20.45
CA GLY A 95 -16.86 -26.93 21.05
C GLY A 95 -16.61 -27.37 22.48
N ASP A 96 -15.88 -26.58 23.25
CA ASP A 96 -15.65 -26.83 24.68
C ASP A 96 -16.60 -25.93 25.51
N VAL A 97 -17.54 -26.56 26.22
CA VAL A 97 -18.43 -25.89 27.17
C VAL A 97 -18.10 -26.45 28.55
N SER A 98 -17.33 -25.70 29.33
CA SER A 98 -17.44 -25.72 30.79
C SER A 98 -17.11 -24.34 31.36
N ASP A 99 -17.98 -23.90 32.27
CA ASP A 99 -17.83 -22.70 33.08
C ASP A 99 -16.69 -22.88 34.10
N ASP A 100 -15.94 -21.80 34.31
CA ASP A 100 -15.16 -21.43 35.49
C ASP A 100 -14.49 -22.54 36.31
N ALA A 101 -13.21 -22.79 36.03
CA ALA A 101 -12.14 -22.79 37.04
C ALA A 101 -10.78 -23.06 36.37
N PHE A 102 -9.73 -22.48 36.94
CA PHE A 102 -8.35 -22.87 36.71
C PHE A 102 -8.18 -24.40 36.87
N SER A 103 -7.87 -25.13 35.80
CA SER A 103 -6.96 -26.27 35.86
C SER A 103 -6.29 -26.50 34.50
N ASP A 104 -4.97 -26.65 34.54
CA ASP A 104 -4.10 -27.01 33.44
C ASP A 104 -4.05 -28.55 33.43
N GLU A 105 -4.89 -29.21 32.62
CA GLU A 105 -4.79 -30.66 32.41
C GLU A 105 -3.99 -30.94 31.14
N GLY A 106 -2.69 -31.14 31.33
CA GLY A 106 -1.79 -31.72 30.34
C GLY A 106 -1.98 -33.23 30.22
N GLU A 107 -1.85 -33.72 29.00
CA GLU A 107 -1.87 -35.11 28.58
C GLU A 107 -0.99 -36.01 29.47
N LEU A 108 -1.60 -37.02 30.09
CA LEU A 108 -0.91 -38.09 30.83
C LEU A 108 -0.44 -39.17 29.84
N SER A 109 0.86 -39.15 29.54
CA SER A 109 1.58 -40.33 29.07
C SER A 109 2.78 -40.63 29.97
N GLY A 110 2.67 -41.74 30.70
CA GLY A 110 3.76 -42.59 31.17
C GLY A 110 4.89 -41.98 32.00
N VAL A 111 4.72 -41.91 33.32
CA VAL A 111 5.80 -42.26 34.26
C VAL A 111 5.18 -42.90 35.50
N GLU A 112 5.61 -44.12 35.80
CA GLU A 112 5.26 -44.90 36.99
C GLU A 112 5.88 -44.28 38.26
N ASP A 113 5.19 -44.45 39.39
CA ASP A 113 5.63 -44.27 40.79
C ASP A 113 6.15 -42.89 41.23
N ALA A 114 5.21 -42.00 41.58
CA ALA A 114 5.39 -41.08 42.71
C ALA A 114 4.06 -40.92 43.45
N VAL A 115 4.03 -41.35 44.72
CA VAL A 115 2.89 -41.20 45.64
C VAL A 115 2.40 -39.75 45.60
N ALA A 116 1.19 -39.52 45.11
CA ALA A 116 0.54 -38.21 45.17
C ALA A 116 0.37 -37.82 46.66
N LYS A 117 1.29 -36.98 47.16
CA LYS A 117 1.25 -36.45 48.53
C LYS A 117 -0.05 -35.67 48.72
N ARG A 118 -0.69 -35.86 49.88
CA ARG A 118 -1.98 -35.21 50.14
C ARG A 118 -1.76 -33.73 50.45
N TYR A 119 -2.67 -32.88 49.99
CA TYR A 119 -2.68 -31.47 50.35
C TYR A 119 -2.67 -31.31 51.88
N GLY A 120 -1.76 -30.49 52.40
CA GLY A 120 -1.50 -30.33 53.83
C GLY A 120 -0.33 -31.14 54.41
N GLU A 121 0.36 -31.97 53.61
CA GLU A 121 1.63 -32.60 54.02
C GLU A 121 2.82 -31.65 53.82
N PRO A 122 3.84 -31.68 54.71
CA PRO A 122 5.05 -30.90 54.51
C PRO A 122 5.93 -31.52 53.41
N ASP A 123 6.38 -30.70 52.48
CA ASP A 123 7.32 -31.06 51.41
C ASP A 123 8.40 -29.99 51.26
N ASN A 124 9.50 -30.32 50.58
CA ASN A 124 10.62 -29.41 50.38
C ASN A 124 10.56 -28.79 48.99
N CYS A 125 10.75 -27.47 48.92
CA CYS A 125 10.75 -26.76 47.65
C CYS A 125 11.91 -27.20 46.75
N CYS A 126 11.60 -27.53 45.49
CA CYS A 126 12.59 -27.99 44.52
C CYS A 126 13.59 -26.91 44.04
N GLU A 127 13.42 -25.65 44.43
CA GLU A 127 14.33 -24.55 44.10
C GLU A 127 15.15 -24.04 45.30
N CYS A 128 14.53 -23.83 46.47
CA CYS A 128 15.21 -23.29 47.64
C CYS A 128 15.39 -24.28 48.80
N GLY A 129 14.81 -25.48 48.71
CA GLY A 129 14.95 -26.55 49.70
C GLY A 129 14.16 -26.35 51.01
N SER A 130 13.45 -25.22 51.17
CA SER A 130 12.66 -24.94 52.38
C SER A 130 11.46 -25.87 52.51
N GLN A 131 11.16 -26.31 53.73
CA GLN A 131 9.96 -27.08 54.04
C GLN A 131 8.72 -26.17 54.01
N PHE A 132 7.71 -26.56 53.26
CA PHE A 132 6.43 -25.86 53.14
C PHE A 132 5.29 -26.89 53.06
N TYR A 133 4.06 -26.48 53.37
CA TYR A 133 2.91 -27.38 53.25
C TYR A 133 2.34 -27.31 51.83
N LEU A 134 2.10 -28.47 51.21
CA LEU A 134 1.47 -28.54 49.90
C LEU A 134 0.07 -27.95 49.95
N SER A 135 -0.12 -26.84 49.24
CA SER A 135 -1.43 -26.24 48.99
C SER A 135 -1.88 -26.53 47.56
N VAL A 136 -3.18 -26.37 47.28
CA VAL A 136 -3.75 -26.49 45.93
C VAL A 136 -3.08 -25.53 44.93
N TYR A 137 -2.48 -24.45 45.44
CA TYR A 137 -1.82 -23.42 44.63
C TYR A 137 -0.30 -23.64 44.45
N SER A 138 0.26 -24.73 45.01
CA SER A 138 1.69 -25.03 44.93
C SER A 138 2.03 -25.65 43.56
N PRO A 139 2.75 -24.95 42.67
CA PRO A 139 2.97 -25.45 41.31
C PRO A 139 4.03 -26.56 41.29
N PHE A 140 3.74 -27.64 40.57
CA PHE A 140 4.67 -28.74 40.32
C PHE A 140 5.50 -28.48 39.08
N ILE A 141 6.83 -28.69 39.15
CA ILE A 141 7.72 -28.57 37.99
C ILE A 141 8.12 -29.97 37.49
N ASN A 142 7.54 -30.37 36.36
CA ASN A 142 7.86 -31.66 35.70
C ASN A 142 9.36 -31.83 35.40
N ALA A 143 10.04 -30.78 34.96
CA ALA A 143 11.47 -30.82 34.62
C ALA A 143 12.40 -31.06 35.82
N LYS A 144 11.94 -30.80 37.06
CA LYS A 144 12.71 -31.00 38.30
C LYS A 144 12.08 -32.05 39.23
N GLY A 145 10.93 -32.61 38.86
CA GLY A 145 10.24 -33.65 39.63
C GLY A 145 9.81 -33.22 41.05
N GLY A 146 9.40 -31.96 41.27
CA GLY A 146 9.05 -31.48 42.61
C GLY A 146 8.24 -30.18 42.65
N TYR A 147 7.67 -29.86 43.82
CA TYR A 147 6.81 -28.69 44.06
C TYR A 147 7.59 -27.43 44.47
N LEU A 148 7.05 -26.26 44.13
CA LEU A 148 7.58 -24.96 44.56
C LEU A 148 6.81 -24.41 45.76
N CYS A 149 7.52 -23.76 46.69
CA CYS A 149 6.89 -22.94 47.72
C CYS A 149 6.34 -21.63 47.10
N GLU A 150 5.45 -20.96 47.82
CA GLU A 150 4.80 -19.71 47.37
C GLU A 150 5.80 -18.64 46.95
N ASN A 151 6.89 -18.44 47.71
CA ASN A 151 7.91 -17.44 47.40
C ASN A 151 8.64 -17.74 46.07
N CYS A 152 9.04 -18.98 45.82
CA CYS A 152 9.70 -19.35 44.56
C CYS A 152 8.71 -19.34 43.37
N ALA A 153 7.46 -19.73 43.61
CA ALA A 153 6.39 -19.60 42.62
C ALA A 153 6.15 -18.13 42.22
N GLU A 154 6.13 -17.22 43.19
CA GLU A 154 5.97 -15.77 42.98
C GLU A 154 7.14 -15.19 42.16
N ILE A 155 8.39 -15.52 42.53
CA ILE A 155 9.61 -15.08 41.81
C ILE A 155 9.57 -15.56 40.35
N ARG A 156 9.21 -16.82 40.11
CA ARG A 156 9.13 -17.37 38.76
C ARG A 156 7.99 -16.77 37.95
N LYS A 157 6.84 -16.49 38.58
CA LYS A 157 5.72 -15.77 37.97
C LYS A 157 6.13 -14.34 37.58
N GLN A 158 6.93 -13.66 38.42
CA GLN A 158 7.51 -12.36 38.08
C GLN A 158 8.50 -12.45 36.91
N GLN A 159 9.39 -13.43 36.89
CA GLN A 159 10.33 -13.67 35.77
C GLN A 159 9.59 -13.98 34.46
N GLN A 160 8.54 -14.80 34.50
CA GLN A 160 7.69 -15.08 33.33
C GLN A 160 6.94 -13.83 32.86
N ARG A 161 6.42 -13.01 33.77
CA ARG A 161 5.80 -11.71 33.44
C ARG A 161 6.81 -10.77 32.79
N GLN A 162 8.03 -10.69 33.30
CA GLN A 162 9.11 -9.89 32.71
C GLN A 162 9.51 -10.42 31.33
N ALA A 163 9.67 -11.73 31.15
CA ALA A 163 9.97 -12.34 29.86
C ALA A 163 8.87 -12.06 28.82
N LYS A 164 7.60 -12.18 29.22
CA LYS A 164 6.44 -11.82 28.37
C LYS A 164 6.44 -10.33 28.03
N LYS A 165 6.73 -9.44 28.98
CA LYS A 165 6.86 -7.99 28.73
C LYS A 165 7.98 -7.68 27.73
N THR A 166 9.16 -8.29 27.90
CA THR A 166 10.30 -8.13 26.98
C THR A 166 9.98 -8.67 25.58
N GLN A 167 9.33 -9.83 25.49
CA GLN A 167 8.90 -10.42 24.22
C GLN A 167 7.85 -9.54 23.51
N TYR A 168 6.89 -8.99 24.24
CA TYR A 168 5.89 -8.06 23.72
C TYR A 168 6.54 -6.75 23.25
N ALA A 169 7.45 -6.17 24.03
CA ALA A 169 8.21 -4.99 23.64
C ALA A 169 9.08 -5.23 22.39
N ALA A 170 9.72 -6.39 22.30
CA ALA A 170 10.47 -6.82 21.11
C ALA A 170 9.56 -7.00 19.89
N ARG A 171 8.34 -7.54 20.06
CA ARG A 171 7.33 -7.64 19.00
C ARG A 171 6.84 -6.26 18.56
N LYS A 172 6.53 -5.36 19.48
CA LYS A 172 6.13 -3.97 19.19
C LYS A 172 7.22 -3.21 18.45
N ARG A 173 8.49 -3.38 18.86
CA ARG A 173 9.65 -2.81 18.17
C ARG A 173 9.80 -3.38 16.75
N ARG A 174 9.61 -4.68 16.57
CA ARG A 174 9.63 -5.32 15.25
C ARG A 174 8.50 -4.83 14.33
N LYS A 175 7.25 -4.76 14.82
CA LYS A 175 6.09 -4.21 14.08
C LYS A 175 6.33 -2.74 13.67
N LYS A 176 6.93 -1.94 14.56
CA LYS A 176 7.29 -0.53 14.26
C LYS A 176 8.42 -0.42 13.23
N LEU A 177 9.40 -1.32 13.26
CA LEU A 177 10.49 -1.36 12.29
C LEU A 177 9.99 -1.83 10.91
N ALA A 178 9.14 -2.86 10.88
CA ALA A 178 8.50 -3.36 9.66
C ALA A 178 7.60 -2.30 9.01
N SER A 179 6.74 -1.60 9.78
CA SER A 179 5.95 -0.48 9.25
C SER A 179 6.82 0.68 8.74
N ALA A 180 7.91 1.01 9.43
CA ALA A 180 8.86 2.03 8.95
C ALA A 180 9.60 1.61 7.66
N LEU A 181 9.91 0.32 7.53
CA LEU A 181 10.48 -0.28 6.32
C LEU A 181 9.49 -0.19 5.14
N LEU A 182 8.23 -0.57 5.35
CA LEU A 182 7.17 -0.47 4.33
C LEU A 182 6.93 1.00 3.89
N ASP A 183 7.01 1.94 4.82
CA ASP A 183 6.91 3.38 4.56
C ASP A 183 8.16 3.99 3.90
N LYS A 184 9.18 3.17 3.58
CA LYS A 184 10.45 3.58 2.95
C LYS A 184 11.21 4.65 3.75
N ARG A 185 11.09 4.63 5.09
CA ARG A 185 11.70 5.62 5.99
C ARG A 185 12.88 5.03 6.76
N LYS A 186 14.04 5.69 6.69
CA LYS A 186 15.12 5.47 7.66
C LYS A 186 14.63 5.89 9.03
N VAL A 187 14.69 5.00 10.03
CA VAL A 187 14.38 5.31 11.43
C VAL A 187 15.46 6.24 11.98
N THR A 188 15.34 7.52 11.67
CA THR A 188 16.13 8.60 12.26
C THR A 188 15.43 9.08 13.53
N PHE A 189 16.19 9.68 14.45
CA PHE A 189 15.57 10.35 15.60
C PHE A 189 14.71 11.50 15.06
N PRO A 190 13.40 11.54 15.38
CA PRO A 190 12.55 12.64 14.95
C PRO A 190 13.12 13.97 15.45
N THR A 191 13.08 15.00 14.61
CA THR A 191 13.45 16.33 15.07
C THR A 191 12.45 16.82 16.12
N LEU A 192 12.82 17.79 16.96
CA LEU A 192 11.87 18.42 17.89
C LEU A 192 10.65 18.95 17.14
N GLN A 193 10.85 19.50 15.95
CA GLN A 193 9.79 19.94 15.06
C GLN A 193 8.84 18.80 14.67
N ASP A 194 9.36 17.63 14.29
CA ASP A 194 8.54 16.47 13.94
C ASP A 194 7.76 15.92 15.15
N LEU A 195 8.36 15.98 16.35
CA LEU A 195 7.69 15.62 17.59
C LEU A 195 6.54 16.60 17.90
N CYS A 196 6.78 17.91 17.79
CA CYS A 196 5.73 18.92 17.98
C CYS A 196 4.60 18.77 16.95
N ILE A 197 4.93 18.57 15.68
CA ILE A 197 3.95 18.34 14.60
C ILE A 197 3.13 17.09 14.89
N LYS A 198 3.78 16.01 15.36
CA LYS A 198 3.10 14.78 15.73
C LYS A 198 2.13 15.01 16.90
N GLU A 199 2.55 15.75 17.92
CA GLU A 199 1.70 16.08 19.07
C GLU A 199 0.49 16.91 18.66
N ILE A 200 0.70 17.94 17.82
CA ILE A 200 -0.37 18.75 17.22
C ILE A 200 -1.33 17.87 16.43
N SER A 201 -0.82 16.88 15.68
CA SER A 201 -1.65 15.99 14.88
C SER A 201 -2.51 15.05 15.74
N VAL A 202 -2.05 14.69 16.94
CA VAL A 202 -2.82 13.86 17.90
C VAL A 202 -3.92 14.69 18.56
N HIS A 203 -3.60 15.93 18.93
CA HIS A 203 -4.52 16.85 19.61
C HIS A 203 -5.21 17.83 18.66
N ILE A 204 -5.30 17.53 17.37
CA ILE A 204 -5.75 18.49 16.36
C ILE A 204 -7.19 18.96 16.58
N ASN A 205 -8.04 18.13 17.20
CA ASN A 205 -9.42 18.48 17.51
C ASN A 205 -9.53 19.49 18.66
N ASP A 206 -8.47 19.62 19.47
CA ASP A 206 -8.40 20.58 20.58
C ASP A 206 -7.74 21.90 20.14
N VAL A 207 -7.36 22.02 18.87
CA VAL A 207 -6.69 23.20 18.31
C VAL A 207 -7.71 24.08 17.58
N ASP A 208 -7.97 25.26 18.15
CA ASP A 208 -8.85 26.27 17.53
C ASP A 208 -8.16 27.03 16.39
N GLU A 209 -6.86 27.34 16.56
CA GLU A 209 -6.07 28.06 15.56
C GLU A 209 -4.61 27.61 15.64
N LEU A 210 -4.01 27.32 14.47
CA LEU A 210 -2.60 26.94 14.39
C LEU A 210 -1.66 28.16 14.53
N GLY A 211 -2.17 29.37 14.35
CA GLY A 211 -1.41 30.62 14.44
C GLY A 211 -0.33 30.73 13.35
N ASN A 212 0.82 31.31 13.69
CA ASN A 212 1.92 31.57 12.75
C ASN A 212 2.79 30.32 12.45
N ILE A 213 2.17 29.23 11.99
CA ILE A 213 2.91 28.07 11.48
C ILE A 213 3.33 28.34 10.04
N GLY A 214 4.62 28.20 9.75
CA GLY A 214 5.14 28.35 8.39
C GLY A 214 4.47 27.38 7.40
N THR A 215 4.28 27.81 6.15
CA THR A 215 3.58 27.06 5.10
C THR A 215 4.14 25.64 4.87
N SER A 216 5.46 25.45 5.00
CA SER A 216 6.09 24.13 4.92
C SER A 216 5.61 23.17 6.02
N ASN A 217 5.41 23.67 7.24
CA ASN A 217 4.94 22.87 8.37
C ASN A 217 3.44 22.60 8.26
N MET A 218 2.66 23.57 7.77
CA MET A 218 1.24 23.36 7.46
C MET A 218 1.05 22.22 6.47
N GLY A 219 1.85 22.19 5.40
CA GLY A 219 1.83 21.07 4.44
C GLY A 219 2.21 19.73 5.08
N LYS A 220 3.19 19.70 5.99
CA LYS A 220 3.56 18.48 6.73
C LYS A 220 2.44 18.01 7.67
N ILE A 221 1.84 18.92 8.44
CA ILE A 221 0.71 18.61 9.33
C ILE A 221 -0.45 18.06 8.50
N CYS A 222 -0.83 18.73 7.41
CA CYS A 222 -1.89 18.26 6.55
C CYS A 222 -1.61 16.86 5.98
N ARG A 223 -0.38 16.57 5.53
CA ARG A 223 0.00 15.23 5.07
C ARG A 223 -0.11 14.18 6.17
N ILE A 224 0.23 14.52 7.41
CA ILE A 224 0.09 13.59 8.56
C ILE A 224 -1.39 13.37 8.89
N LEU A 225 -2.20 14.42 8.91
CA LEU A 225 -3.65 14.30 9.13
C LEU A 225 -4.32 13.45 8.06
N SER A 226 -3.96 13.64 6.78
CA SER A 226 -4.46 12.81 5.69
C SER A 226 -4.02 11.34 5.85
N LYS A 227 -2.77 11.07 6.23
CA LYS A 227 -2.30 9.70 6.52
C LYS A 227 -3.05 9.04 7.68
N ASN A 228 -3.43 9.82 8.69
CA ASN A 228 -4.20 9.35 9.84
C ASN A 228 -5.71 9.38 9.60
N ARG A 229 -6.17 9.75 8.40
CA ARG A 229 -7.60 9.94 8.04
C ARG A 229 -8.35 10.91 8.97
N SER A 230 -7.65 11.88 9.52
CA SER A 230 -8.17 12.86 10.48
C SER A 230 -8.51 14.22 9.86
N LEU A 231 -8.37 14.37 8.53
CA LEU A 231 -8.81 15.57 7.81
C LEU A 231 -10.34 15.51 7.63
N ASN A 232 -11.06 16.44 8.26
CA ASN A 232 -12.52 16.52 8.30
C ASN A 232 -12.99 17.99 8.25
N ASP A 233 -14.29 18.21 8.34
CA ASP A 233 -14.92 19.54 8.26
C ASP A 233 -14.38 20.59 9.25
N GLN A 234 -13.99 20.16 10.44
CA GLN A 234 -13.46 21.03 11.49
C GLN A 234 -11.97 21.30 11.23
N THR A 235 -11.18 20.24 11.03
CA THR A 235 -9.73 20.37 10.86
C THR A 235 -9.36 21.04 9.54
N MET A 236 -10.18 20.92 8.49
CA MET A 236 -9.98 21.61 7.21
C MET A 236 -9.95 23.12 7.37
N ALA A 237 -10.78 23.68 8.26
CA ALA A 237 -10.87 25.12 8.48
C ALA A 237 -9.55 25.72 8.99
N LEU A 238 -8.74 24.94 9.72
CA LEU A 238 -7.44 25.35 10.23
C LEU A 238 -6.41 25.64 9.12
N PHE A 239 -6.62 25.11 7.92
CA PHE A 239 -5.71 25.26 6.78
C PHE A 239 -6.14 26.36 5.81
N LEU A 240 -7.34 26.95 5.99
CA LEU A 240 -7.86 27.98 5.10
C LEU A 240 -7.39 29.36 5.55
N SER A 241 -6.87 30.16 4.61
CA SER A 241 -6.49 31.54 4.88
C SER A 241 -6.57 32.41 3.62
N SER A 242 -6.86 33.70 3.79
CA SER A 242 -7.06 34.65 2.68
C SER A 242 -5.82 34.90 1.82
N ASN A 243 -4.63 34.64 2.37
CA ASN A 243 -3.35 34.84 1.70
C ASN A 243 -2.81 33.55 1.07
N LEU A 244 -3.55 32.44 1.14
CA LEU A 244 -3.11 31.17 0.63
C LEU A 244 -3.13 31.14 -0.90
N THR A 245 -2.00 30.76 -1.50
CA THR A 245 -1.85 30.58 -2.95
C THR A 245 -1.81 29.11 -3.35
N VAL A 246 -1.44 28.21 -2.44
CA VAL A 246 -1.33 26.76 -2.68
C VAL A 246 -2.04 26.00 -1.58
N LEU A 247 -2.98 25.14 -1.95
CA LEU A 247 -3.72 24.26 -1.04
C LEU A 247 -3.64 22.82 -1.51
N GLU A 248 -3.14 21.93 -0.66
CA GLU A 248 -3.00 20.50 -0.94
C GLU A 248 -3.67 19.67 0.16
N PHE A 249 -4.73 18.95 -0.20
CA PHE A 249 -5.37 17.95 0.66
C PHE A 249 -5.26 16.57 0.02
N TRP A 250 -4.64 15.63 0.74
CA TRP A 250 -4.27 14.32 0.21
C TRP A 250 -5.32 13.22 0.47
N ASP A 251 -6.14 13.39 1.50
CA ASP A 251 -7.29 12.54 1.79
C ASP A 251 -8.46 13.39 2.25
N CYS A 252 -9.38 13.70 1.33
CA CYS A 252 -10.57 14.49 1.56
C CYS A 252 -11.82 13.62 1.81
N SER A 253 -11.67 12.33 2.10
CA SER A 253 -12.80 11.39 2.17
C SER A 253 -13.84 11.78 3.23
N ASN A 254 -13.37 12.39 4.33
CA ASN A 254 -14.18 12.83 5.47
C ASN A 254 -14.51 14.34 5.45
N VAL A 255 -14.27 15.03 4.33
CA VAL A 255 -14.62 16.44 4.15
C VAL A 255 -15.92 16.54 3.36
N SER A 256 -16.91 17.22 3.92
CA SER A 256 -18.23 17.39 3.30
C SER A 256 -18.22 18.40 2.16
N SER A 257 -19.20 18.30 1.27
CA SER A 257 -19.42 19.27 0.18
C SER A 257 -19.58 20.70 0.71
N VAL A 258 -20.25 20.89 1.86
CA VAL A 258 -20.42 22.21 2.48
C VAL A 258 -19.06 22.79 2.88
N SER A 259 -18.18 21.97 3.44
CA SER A 259 -16.82 22.38 3.78
C SER A 259 -15.99 22.68 2.55
N LEU A 260 -16.08 21.89 1.47
CA LEU A 260 -15.35 22.18 0.22
C LEU A 260 -15.74 23.55 -0.37
N SER A 261 -17.00 23.98 -0.25
CA SER A 261 -17.41 25.33 -0.63
C SER A 261 -16.77 26.45 0.20
N LYS A 262 -16.21 26.15 1.37
CA LYS A 262 -15.44 27.14 2.15
C LYS A 262 -14.12 27.49 1.47
N ILE A 263 -13.56 26.61 0.62
CA ILE A 263 -12.24 26.83 0.00
C ILE A 263 -12.20 28.15 -0.79
N PRO A 264 -13.08 28.42 -1.77
CA PRO A 264 -13.05 29.69 -2.49
C PRO A 264 -13.45 30.89 -1.62
N ALA A 265 -14.32 30.68 -0.63
CA ALA A 265 -14.79 31.73 0.27
C ALA A 265 -13.66 32.30 1.15
N PHE A 266 -12.78 31.43 1.64
CA PHE A 266 -11.66 31.83 2.51
C PHE A 266 -10.33 31.99 1.77
N CYS A 267 -10.17 31.39 0.58
CA CYS A 267 -8.92 31.41 -0.21
C CYS A 267 -9.13 31.97 -1.62
N PRO A 268 -9.52 33.25 -1.80
CA PRO A 268 -9.83 33.82 -3.13
C PRO A 268 -8.60 34.03 -4.04
N ARG A 269 -7.38 34.00 -3.48
CA ARG A 269 -6.11 34.18 -4.21
C ARG A 269 -5.44 32.86 -4.59
N LEU A 270 -6.17 31.76 -4.55
CA LEU A 270 -5.60 30.44 -4.78
C LEU A 270 -5.14 30.28 -6.23
N GLU A 271 -3.87 29.89 -6.40
CA GLU A 271 -3.26 29.60 -7.71
C GLU A 271 -3.13 28.10 -7.96
N SER A 272 -3.03 27.29 -6.91
CA SER A 272 -2.89 25.83 -7.00
C SER A 272 -3.80 25.12 -6.00
N LEU A 273 -4.68 24.25 -6.51
CA LEU A 273 -5.59 23.43 -5.73
C LEU A 273 -5.35 21.95 -6.01
N THR A 274 -5.05 21.18 -4.97
CA THR A 274 -4.95 19.72 -5.03
C THR A 274 -5.90 19.10 -4.03
N LEU A 275 -6.89 18.34 -4.50
CA LEU A 275 -7.82 17.58 -3.68
C LEU A 275 -7.77 16.11 -4.09
N SER A 276 -7.25 15.26 -3.21
CA SER A 276 -7.21 13.82 -3.40
C SER A 276 -8.23 13.10 -2.53
N MET A 277 -8.76 11.98 -3.04
CA MET A 277 -9.89 11.27 -2.45
C MET A 277 -11.09 12.20 -2.19
N CYS A 278 -11.36 13.12 -3.12
CA CYS A 278 -12.39 14.14 -3.01
C CYS A 278 -13.77 13.62 -3.43
N GLY A 279 -14.18 12.52 -2.81
CA GLY A 279 -15.41 11.82 -3.18
C GLY A 279 -16.70 12.58 -2.93
N GLN A 280 -16.69 13.51 -1.98
CA GLN A 280 -17.86 14.33 -1.65
C GLN A 280 -17.93 15.63 -2.47
N LEU A 281 -17.01 15.84 -3.42
CA LEU A 281 -17.04 17.01 -4.31
C LEU A 281 -18.22 16.90 -5.28
N HIS A 282 -19.17 17.83 -5.18
CA HIS A 282 -20.41 17.82 -5.97
C HIS A 282 -20.46 18.94 -7.03
N ASN A 283 -21.53 18.94 -7.83
CA ASN A 283 -21.77 19.91 -8.89
C ASN A 283 -21.72 21.35 -8.39
N ASP A 284 -22.44 21.66 -7.30
CA ASP A 284 -22.52 23.00 -6.72
C ASP A 284 -21.15 23.54 -6.30
N ASN A 285 -20.26 22.66 -5.82
CA ASN A 285 -18.90 23.03 -5.46
C ASN A 285 -18.12 23.47 -6.70
N MET A 286 -18.18 22.70 -7.78
CA MET A 286 -17.47 23.02 -9.02
C MET A 286 -17.99 24.32 -9.64
N GLU A 287 -19.30 24.54 -9.65
CA GLU A 287 -19.89 25.81 -10.10
C GLU A 287 -19.43 27.00 -9.25
N TYR A 288 -19.33 26.81 -7.93
CA TYR A 288 -18.78 27.81 -7.02
C TYR A 288 -17.29 28.07 -7.25
N PHE A 289 -16.52 27.02 -7.57
CA PHE A 289 -15.09 27.12 -7.87
C PHE A 289 -14.85 27.92 -9.15
N ALA A 290 -15.65 27.69 -10.20
CA ALA A 290 -15.54 28.44 -11.46
C ALA A 290 -15.72 29.95 -11.27
N THR A 291 -16.55 30.35 -10.31
CA THR A 291 -16.91 31.76 -10.10
C THR A 291 -16.01 32.48 -9.09
N ASN A 292 -15.40 31.75 -8.14
CA ASN A 292 -14.71 32.35 -6.99
C ASN A 292 -13.19 32.04 -6.93
N LEU A 293 -12.62 31.34 -7.92
CA LEU A 293 -11.18 31.08 -8.01
C LEU A 293 -10.58 31.63 -9.33
N PRO A 294 -10.55 32.96 -9.54
CA PRO A 294 -10.16 33.57 -10.81
C PRO A 294 -8.65 33.47 -11.14
N HIS A 295 -7.82 33.15 -10.14
CA HIS A 295 -6.36 33.09 -10.29
C HIS A 295 -5.83 31.65 -10.37
N LEU A 296 -6.72 30.67 -10.49
CA LEU A 296 -6.33 29.26 -10.47
C LEU A 296 -5.54 28.92 -11.75
N LYS A 297 -4.34 28.40 -11.56
CA LYS A 297 -3.42 27.96 -12.62
C LYS A 297 -3.16 26.47 -12.57
N LYS A 298 -3.34 25.83 -11.41
CA LYS A 298 -3.13 24.40 -11.23
C LYS A 298 -4.33 23.78 -10.53
N LEU A 299 -4.89 22.75 -11.16
CA LEU A 299 -5.99 21.97 -10.60
C LEU A 299 -5.65 20.49 -10.65
N ALA A 300 -5.59 19.85 -9.49
CA ALA A 300 -5.38 18.42 -9.36
C ALA A 300 -6.51 17.80 -8.53
N LEU A 301 -7.34 16.98 -9.15
CA LEU A 301 -8.48 16.32 -8.52
C LEU A 301 -8.38 14.80 -8.68
N ASN A 302 -8.53 14.08 -7.58
CA ASN A 302 -8.52 12.62 -7.61
C ASN A 302 -9.73 12.05 -6.85
N GLY A 303 -10.53 11.27 -7.56
CA GLY A 303 -11.79 10.71 -7.08
C GLY A 303 -13.02 11.65 -7.09
N PRO A 304 -13.18 12.66 -7.97
CA PRO A 304 -14.42 13.44 -8.03
C PRO A 304 -15.54 12.68 -8.76
N PHE A 305 -16.13 11.67 -8.09
CA PHE A 305 -17.09 10.76 -8.72
C PHE A 305 -18.54 11.28 -8.77
N LEU A 306 -18.85 12.37 -8.06
CA LEU A 306 -20.20 12.98 -8.03
C LEU A 306 -20.38 14.17 -8.99
N VAL A 307 -19.31 14.62 -9.65
CA VAL A 307 -19.38 15.72 -10.62
C VAL A 307 -19.87 15.16 -11.95
N SER A 308 -20.94 15.75 -12.48
CA SER A 308 -21.54 15.35 -13.75
C SER A 308 -20.78 15.90 -14.96
N GLU A 309 -20.87 15.18 -16.09
CA GLU A 309 -20.27 15.57 -17.38
C GLU A 309 -20.69 16.99 -17.83
N ARG A 310 -21.96 17.36 -17.63
CA ARG A 310 -22.47 18.71 -17.94
C ARG A 310 -21.69 19.78 -17.18
N VAL A 311 -21.51 19.57 -15.87
CA VAL A 311 -20.85 20.54 -15.00
C VAL A 311 -19.36 20.64 -15.30
N TRP A 312 -18.71 19.53 -15.71
CA TRP A 312 -17.35 19.59 -16.23
C TRP A 312 -17.23 20.52 -17.44
N SER A 313 -18.09 20.38 -18.46
CA SER A 313 -18.05 21.28 -19.62
C SER A 313 -18.31 22.74 -19.25
N GLU A 314 -19.27 23.00 -18.36
CA GLU A 314 -19.57 24.36 -17.90
C GLU A 314 -18.44 24.98 -17.08
N TYR A 315 -17.77 24.17 -16.26
CA TYR A 315 -16.60 24.58 -15.48
C TYR A 315 -15.41 24.90 -16.39
N LEU A 316 -15.07 23.97 -17.29
CA LEU A 316 -13.90 24.06 -18.17
C LEU A 316 -14.02 25.17 -19.23
N SER A 317 -15.23 25.55 -19.61
CA SER A 317 -15.47 26.68 -20.52
C SER A 317 -15.32 28.05 -19.86
N LYS A 318 -15.40 28.13 -18.53
CA LYS A 318 -15.33 29.38 -17.75
C LYS A 318 -14.03 29.57 -16.98
N ILE A 319 -13.25 28.50 -16.81
CA ILE A 319 -12.04 28.52 -16.00
C ILE A 319 -10.97 29.44 -16.60
N SER A 320 -10.16 30.04 -15.73
CA SER A 320 -8.92 30.70 -16.14
C SER A 320 -7.99 29.70 -16.82
N PRO A 321 -7.21 30.13 -17.84
CA PRO A 321 -6.25 29.26 -18.51
C PRO A 321 -5.32 28.56 -17.52
N LEU A 322 -5.43 27.23 -17.44
CA LEU A 322 -4.61 26.41 -16.57
C LEU A 322 -3.24 26.14 -17.19
N THR A 323 -2.24 26.07 -16.30
CA THR A 323 -0.88 25.61 -16.61
C THR A 323 -0.69 24.14 -16.24
N SER A 324 -1.46 23.62 -15.28
CA SER A 324 -1.39 22.23 -14.84
C SER A 324 -2.80 21.71 -14.56
N PHE A 325 -3.15 20.60 -15.21
CA PHE A 325 -4.41 19.90 -14.99
C PHE A 325 -4.14 18.43 -14.74
N SER A 326 -4.61 17.94 -13.59
CA SER A 326 -4.51 16.53 -13.20
C SER A 326 -5.88 16.05 -12.78
N LEU A 327 -6.34 14.97 -13.42
CA LEU A 327 -7.60 14.33 -13.08
C LEU A 327 -7.42 12.83 -12.97
N GLY A 328 -7.86 12.27 -11.84
CA GLY A 328 -7.71 10.86 -11.53
C GLY A 328 -9.00 10.20 -11.05
N ASN A 329 -9.19 8.92 -11.38
CA ASN A 329 -10.22 8.03 -10.82
C ASN A 329 -11.64 8.60 -10.90
N THR A 330 -12.10 8.92 -12.11
CA THR A 330 -13.49 9.31 -12.35
C THR A 330 -14.00 8.77 -13.68
N HIS A 331 -15.23 8.25 -13.67
CA HIS A 331 -15.92 7.72 -14.85
C HIS A 331 -16.83 8.76 -15.53
N ARG A 332 -17.01 9.94 -14.91
CA ARG A 332 -17.94 11.00 -15.37
C ARG A 332 -17.24 12.14 -16.10
N PHE A 333 -16.00 11.92 -16.52
CA PHE A 333 -15.24 12.85 -17.34
C PHE A 333 -15.09 12.22 -18.73
N ASN A 334 -15.79 12.77 -19.71
CA ASN A 334 -15.93 12.16 -21.03
C ASN A 334 -15.06 12.82 -22.12
N ASP A 335 -15.12 12.26 -23.32
CA ASP A 335 -14.43 12.76 -24.52
C ASP A 335 -14.71 14.26 -24.80
N ALA A 336 -15.96 14.70 -24.67
CA ALA A 336 -16.35 16.09 -24.88
C ALA A 336 -15.78 17.03 -23.80
N ASN A 337 -15.65 16.56 -22.56
CA ASN A 337 -15.01 17.31 -21.48
C ASN A 337 -13.51 17.50 -21.76
N LEU A 338 -12.82 16.46 -22.22
CA LEU A 338 -11.41 16.57 -22.61
C LEU A 338 -11.23 17.59 -23.74
N LEU A 339 -12.06 17.52 -24.78
CA LEU A 339 -12.00 18.50 -25.88
C LEU A 339 -12.22 19.93 -25.37
N THR A 340 -13.22 20.15 -24.53
CA THR A 340 -13.51 21.47 -23.94
C THR A 340 -12.32 22.01 -23.12
N LEU A 341 -11.67 21.14 -22.32
CA LEU A 341 -10.46 21.48 -21.56
C LEU A 341 -9.31 21.92 -22.50
N LEU A 342 -9.10 21.16 -23.58
CA LEU A 342 -8.02 21.42 -24.53
C LEU A 342 -8.26 22.71 -25.32
N GLU A 343 -9.51 22.98 -25.72
CA GLU A 343 -9.88 24.23 -26.39
C GLU A 343 -9.69 25.46 -25.49
N SER A 344 -10.02 25.37 -24.20
CA SER A 344 -9.94 26.51 -23.29
C SER A 344 -8.54 26.75 -22.74
N THR A 345 -7.78 25.69 -22.44
CA THR A 345 -6.50 25.79 -21.70
C THR A 345 -5.29 25.19 -22.42
N GLY A 346 -5.47 24.40 -23.48
CA GLY A 346 -4.41 23.59 -24.08
C GLY A 346 -3.17 24.37 -24.53
N SER A 347 -3.34 25.61 -25.00
CA SER A 347 -2.23 26.45 -25.46
C SER A 347 -1.23 26.86 -24.36
N GLN A 348 -1.67 26.91 -23.09
CA GLN A 348 -0.86 27.28 -21.92
C GLN A 348 -0.51 26.09 -21.02
N LEU A 349 -1.03 24.91 -21.35
CA LEU A 349 -0.88 23.73 -20.52
C LEU A 349 0.56 23.21 -20.59
N GLU A 350 1.22 23.17 -19.43
CA GLU A 350 2.56 22.61 -19.25
C GLU A 350 2.51 21.21 -18.63
N GLU A 351 1.45 20.88 -17.89
CA GLU A 351 1.25 19.58 -17.25
C GLU A 351 -0.18 19.07 -17.48
N LEU A 352 -0.29 17.88 -18.08
CA LEU A 352 -1.55 17.18 -18.27
C LEU A 352 -1.42 15.76 -17.70
N LYS A 353 -2.24 15.43 -16.71
CA LYS A 353 -2.30 14.09 -16.11
C LYS A 353 -3.70 13.53 -16.13
N LEU A 354 -3.86 12.40 -16.80
CA LEU A 354 -5.10 11.68 -17.00
C LEU A 354 -4.92 10.25 -16.48
N HIS A 355 -5.49 9.95 -15.31
CA HIS A 355 -5.30 8.65 -14.65
C HIS A 355 -6.63 7.96 -14.39
N ARG A 356 -6.86 6.75 -14.93
CA ARG A 356 -8.09 5.97 -14.72
C ARG A 356 -9.35 6.78 -15.00
N LEU A 357 -9.46 7.26 -16.24
CA LEU A 357 -10.60 8.03 -16.72
C LEU A 357 -11.46 7.16 -17.64
N ASP A 358 -12.42 6.45 -17.06
CA ASP A 358 -13.26 5.49 -17.78
C ASP A 358 -14.25 6.15 -18.77
N GLY A 359 -14.45 7.46 -18.67
CA GLY A 359 -15.36 8.19 -19.55
C GLY A 359 -14.74 8.62 -20.88
N ILE A 360 -13.42 8.54 -21.03
CA ILE A 360 -12.73 8.85 -22.30
C ILE A 360 -12.62 7.56 -23.10
N THR A 361 -13.39 7.49 -24.17
CA THR A 361 -13.59 6.24 -24.93
C THR A 361 -13.09 6.32 -26.36
N GLN A 362 -12.90 7.53 -26.90
CA GLN A 362 -12.52 7.72 -28.30
C GLN A 362 -11.03 8.00 -28.43
N GLU A 363 -10.40 7.40 -29.43
CA GLU A 363 -9.00 7.66 -29.78
C GLU A 363 -8.78 9.13 -30.22
N ASP A 364 -9.72 9.68 -30.99
CA ASP A 364 -9.71 11.07 -31.48
C ASP A 364 -9.55 12.11 -30.35
N SER A 365 -10.01 11.78 -29.15
CA SER A 365 -9.87 12.63 -27.97
C SER A 365 -8.40 12.80 -27.55
N TYR A 366 -7.59 11.75 -27.68
CA TYR A 366 -6.15 11.80 -27.42
C TYR A 366 -5.39 12.50 -28.55
N HIS A 367 -5.76 12.25 -29.82
CA HIS A 367 -5.25 12.99 -30.98
C HIS A 367 -5.43 14.51 -30.83
N SER A 368 -6.55 14.93 -30.23
CA SER A 368 -6.83 16.34 -29.97
C SER A 368 -5.77 17.00 -29.06
N ILE A 369 -5.09 16.24 -28.18
CA ILE A 369 -4.00 16.78 -27.35
C ILE A 369 -2.87 17.32 -28.23
N ALA A 370 -2.47 16.59 -29.29
CA ALA A 370 -1.44 17.03 -30.24
C ALA A 370 -1.82 18.33 -30.95
N ARG A 371 -3.12 18.53 -31.20
CA ARG A 371 -3.65 19.70 -31.90
C ARG A 371 -3.56 20.97 -31.04
N PHE A 372 -3.98 20.90 -29.78
CA PHE A 372 -4.15 22.08 -28.92
C PHE A 372 -2.95 22.36 -28.01
N CYS A 373 -2.22 21.33 -27.58
CA CYS A 373 -1.13 21.46 -26.63
C CYS A 373 0.23 21.58 -27.33
N ARG A 374 1.00 22.63 -27.00
CA ARG A 374 2.34 22.87 -27.58
C ARG A 374 3.45 23.08 -26.55
N GLN A 375 3.08 23.34 -25.29
CA GLN A 375 4.02 23.70 -24.22
C GLN A 375 4.11 22.61 -23.14
N LEU A 376 3.58 21.40 -23.41
CA LEU A 376 3.61 20.31 -22.43
C LEU A 376 5.04 19.91 -22.08
N LYS A 377 5.33 19.98 -20.78
CA LYS A 377 6.55 19.50 -20.14
C LYS A 377 6.30 18.19 -19.40
N LYS A 378 5.08 17.95 -18.95
CA LYS A 378 4.67 16.75 -18.21
C LYS A 378 3.40 16.17 -18.82
N LEU A 379 3.48 14.93 -19.27
CA LEU A 379 2.34 14.20 -19.80
C LEU A 379 2.21 12.86 -19.08
N GLU A 380 1.04 12.62 -18.50
CA GLU A 380 0.65 11.34 -17.93
C GLU A 380 -0.69 10.92 -18.52
N ILE A 381 -0.69 9.76 -19.18
CA ILE A 381 -1.89 9.04 -19.60
C ILE A 381 -1.75 7.66 -19.00
N SER A 382 -2.60 7.30 -18.04
CA SER A 382 -2.41 6.07 -17.27
C SER A 382 -3.71 5.32 -17.04
N TYR A 383 -3.66 4.01 -17.29
CA TYR A 383 -4.77 3.07 -17.18
C TYR A 383 -6.04 3.59 -17.90
N PRO A 384 -6.01 3.74 -19.23
CA PRO A 384 -7.18 4.12 -20.02
C PRO A 384 -8.30 3.08 -19.90
N HIS A 385 -9.53 3.48 -20.26
CA HIS A 385 -10.72 2.63 -20.16
C HIS A 385 -10.60 1.32 -20.96
N SER A 386 -10.18 1.46 -22.22
CA SER A 386 -9.95 0.38 -23.16
C SER A 386 -8.56 0.51 -23.76
N GLU A 387 -7.97 -0.63 -24.11
CA GLU A 387 -6.65 -0.72 -24.75
C GLU A 387 -6.66 -0.02 -26.12
N ASP A 388 -7.79 -0.08 -26.82
CA ASP A 388 -7.95 0.51 -28.16
C ASP A 388 -8.03 2.04 -28.15
N CYS A 389 -8.26 2.68 -27.00
CA CYS A 389 -8.41 4.14 -26.94
C CYS A 389 -7.07 4.89 -27.07
N VAL A 390 -5.96 4.26 -26.67
CA VAL A 390 -4.64 4.89 -26.64
C VAL A 390 -3.70 4.09 -27.54
N THR A 391 -3.65 4.43 -28.83
CA THR A 391 -2.86 3.75 -29.84
C THR A 391 -1.44 4.31 -29.96
N ASN A 392 -0.54 3.55 -30.61
CA ASN A 392 0.80 4.05 -30.94
C ASN A 392 0.73 5.35 -31.76
N GLU A 393 -0.17 5.40 -32.75
CA GLU A 393 -0.37 6.57 -33.62
C GLU A 393 -0.76 7.82 -32.82
N ALA A 394 -1.77 7.71 -31.94
CA ALA A 394 -2.21 8.83 -31.10
C ALA A 394 -1.09 9.38 -30.20
N ILE A 395 -0.31 8.51 -29.58
CA ILE A 395 0.81 8.93 -28.73
C ILE A 395 1.93 9.54 -29.58
N ILE A 396 2.27 8.96 -30.73
CA ILE A 396 3.32 9.48 -31.62
C ILE A 396 2.95 10.88 -32.10
N ASP A 397 1.70 11.15 -32.46
CA ASP A 397 1.23 12.47 -32.86
C ASP A 397 1.37 13.51 -31.73
N ILE A 398 1.05 13.11 -30.49
CA ILE A 398 1.26 13.97 -29.31
C ILE A 398 2.75 14.26 -29.10
N LEU A 399 3.61 13.24 -29.22
CA LEU A 399 5.05 13.39 -29.06
C LEU A 399 5.67 14.22 -30.19
N GLN A 400 5.15 14.14 -31.42
CA GLN A 400 5.58 15.00 -32.51
C GLN A 400 5.28 16.48 -32.21
N ALA A 401 4.12 16.77 -31.63
CA ALA A 401 3.71 18.12 -31.29
C ALA A 401 4.42 18.70 -30.04
N THR A 402 4.73 17.84 -29.04
CA THR A 402 5.14 18.28 -27.70
C THR A 402 6.50 17.76 -27.22
N GLY A 403 7.04 16.73 -27.86
CA GLY A 403 8.21 15.95 -27.39
C GLY A 403 9.48 16.76 -27.18
N GLY A 404 9.67 17.85 -27.94
CA GLY A 404 10.82 18.74 -27.74
C GLY A 404 10.86 19.41 -26.35
N ASN A 405 9.70 19.62 -25.74
CA ASN A 405 9.54 20.28 -24.44
C ASN A 405 9.33 19.31 -23.27
N LEU A 406 9.01 18.03 -23.57
CA LEU A 406 8.69 17.04 -22.55
C LEU A 406 9.90 16.68 -21.68
N THR A 407 9.69 16.79 -20.37
CA THR A 407 10.62 16.39 -19.31
C THR A 407 10.14 15.17 -18.53
N GLU A 408 8.82 14.93 -18.48
CA GLU A 408 8.20 13.78 -17.81
C GLU A 408 7.14 13.16 -18.72
N LEU A 409 7.26 11.85 -18.98
CA LEU A 409 6.32 11.06 -19.76
C LEU A 409 5.95 9.80 -18.98
N VAL A 410 4.66 9.62 -18.75
CA VAL A 410 4.09 8.47 -18.04
C VAL A 410 2.97 7.88 -18.89
N LEU A 411 3.14 6.63 -19.34
CA LEU A 411 2.20 5.88 -20.18
C LEU A 411 1.85 4.54 -19.52
N ASP A 412 1.60 4.58 -18.21
CA ASP A 412 1.41 3.37 -17.40
C ASP A 412 0.08 2.67 -17.74
N GLY A 413 0.13 1.36 -18.01
CA GLY A 413 -1.04 0.54 -18.26
C GLY A 413 -1.72 0.76 -19.62
N CYS A 414 -1.06 1.44 -20.56
CA CYS A 414 -1.49 1.57 -21.95
C CYS A 414 -1.08 0.33 -22.77
N THR A 415 -1.65 -0.84 -22.45
CA THR A 415 -1.20 -2.17 -22.92
C THR A 415 -1.12 -2.37 -24.45
N SER A 416 -1.80 -1.55 -25.24
CA SER A 416 -1.72 -1.58 -26.71
C SER A 416 -0.45 -0.93 -27.30
N LEU A 417 0.34 -0.23 -26.48
CA LEU A 417 1.57 0.41 -26.91
C LEU A 417 2.74 -0.59 -26.99
N GLY A 418 3.43 -0.59 -28.13
CA GLY A 418 4.55 -1.50 -28.42
C GLY A 418 5.87 -0.77 -28.72
N ASP A 419 6.78 -1.45 -29.41
CA ASP A 419 8.10 -0.90 -29.74
C ASP A 419 8.05 0.37 -30.61
N GLU A 420 6.98 0.55 -31.39
CA GLU A 420 6.75 1.70 -32.25
C GLU A 420 6.80 3.02 -31.46
N ILE A 421 6.18 3.08 -30.26
CA ILE A 421 6.25 4.30 -29.46
C ILE A 421 7.66 4.61 -28.96
N LEU A 422 8.52 3.59 -28.76
CA LEU A 422 9.89 3.80 -28.34
C LEU A 422 10.71 4.36 -29.50
N LEU A 423 10.60 3.71 -30.67
CA LEU A 423 11.47 3.95 -31.82
C LEU A 423 11.02 5.13 -32.68
N ASP A 424 9.73 5.23 -32.99
CA ASP A 424 9.16 6.24 -33.87
C ASP A 424 8.58 7.44 -33.10
N GLY A 425 8.28 7.27 -31.81
CA GLY A 425 7.83 8.34 -30.92
C GLY A 425 8.96 8.95 -30.09
N ILE A 426 9.29 8.30 -28.98
CA ILE A 426 10.14 8.84 -27.93
C ILE A 426 11.57 9.09 -28.44
N LYS A 427 12.16 8.12 -29.16
CA LYS A 427 13.54 8.24 -29.68
C LYS A 427 13.69 9.45 -30.59
N LEU A 428 12.69 9.72 -31.44
CA LEU A 428 12.73 10.77 -32.45
C LEU A 428 12.48 12.15 -31.84
N TYR A 429 11.42 12.30 -31.04
CA TYR A 429 10.92 13.62 -30.63
C TYR A 429 11.35 14.04 -29.21
N CYS A 430 11.57 13.10 -28.29
CA CYS A 430 11.85 13.42 -26.88
C CYS A 430 13.36 13.49 -26.62
N LYS A 431 13.90 14.70 -26.42
CA LYS A 431 15.36 14.93 -26.23
C LYS A 431 15.75 15.48 -24.86
N ASN A 432 14.76 15.87 -24.05
CA ASN A 432 14.92 16.50 -22.74
C ASN A 432 14.23 15.70 -21.62
N LEU A 433 13.98 14.42 -21.86
CA LEU A 433 13.20 13.58 -20.96
C LEU A 433 14.06 13.18 -19.75
N THR A 434 13.55 13.48 -18.56
CA THR A 434 14.18 13.15 -17.27
C THR A 434 13.43 12.04 -16.53
N LYS A 435 12.13 11.90 -16.77
CA LYS A 435 11.29 10.86 -16.18
C LYS A 435 10.55 10.10 -17.27
N LEU A 436 10.70 8.77 -17.27
CA LEU A 436 9.97 7.87 -18.16
C LEU A 436 9.36 6.73 -17.36
N SER A 437 8.04 6.57 -17.43
CA SER A 437 7.33 5.45 -16.80
C SER A 437 6.45 4.77 -17.83
N LEU A 438 6.67 3.48 -18.03
CA LEU A 438 6.01 2.62 -19.01
C LEU A 438 5.48 1.34 -18.34
N LYS A 439 4.85 1.47 -17.18
CA LYS A 439 4.46 0.30 -16.37
C LYS A 439 3.44 -0.56 -17.09
N GLY A 440 3.62 -1.87 -17.02
CA GLY A 440 2.66 -2.83 -17.55
C GLY A 440 2.48 -2.75 -19.06
N LEU A 441 3.47 -2.24 -19.78
CA LEU A 441 3.54 -2.35 -21.24
C LEU A 441 4.25 -3.66 -21.58
N ASP A 442 3.45 -4.68 -21.90
CA ASP A 442 3.87 -6.05 -22.20
C ASP A 442 4.13 -6.31 -23.69
N LEU A 443 3.80 -5.36 -24.56
CA LEU A 443 4.15 -5.42 -26.00
C LEU A 443 5.53 -4.81 -26.30
N ILE A 444 6.17 -4.15 -25.33
CA ILE A 444 7.53 -3.61 -25.49
C ILE A 444 8.54 -4.75 -25.38
N THR A 445 9.28 -5.02 -26.44
CA THR A 445 10.24 -6.12 -26.49
C THR A 445 11.61 -5.72 -26.00
N ASP A 446 12.39 -6.72 -25.58
CA ASP A 446 13.81 -6.55 -25.25
C ASP A 446 14.61 -5.89 -26.38
N TYR A 447 14.33 -6.26 -27.63
CA TYR A 447 14.97 -5.68 -28.80
C TYR A 447 14.59 -4.22 -29.01
N GLY A 448 13.30 -3.89 -28.92
CA GLY A 448 12.82 -2.51 -29.07
C GLY A 448 13.41 -1.58 -28.01
N MET A 449 13.46 -2.05 -26.75
CA MET A 449 14.08 -1.31 -25.66
C MET A 449 15.60 -1.14 -25.83
N ALA A 450 16.29 -2.19 -26.26
CA ALA A 450 17.73 -2.12 -26.52
C ALA A 450 18.07 -1.15 -27.66
N ASP A 451 17.37 -1.24 -28.79
CA ASP A 451 17.58 -0.33 -29.92
C ASP A 451 17.22 1.11 -29.57
N PHE A 452 16.15 1.31 -28.78
CA PHE A 452 15.79 2.61 -28.25
C PHE A 452 16.96 3.29 -27.55
N PHE A 453 17.52 2.67 -26.50
CA PHE A 453 18.58 3.29 -25.70
C PHE A 453 19.94 3.39 -26.40
N LYS A 454 20.27 2.48 -27.32
CA LYS A 454 21.57 2.45 -28.01
C LYS A 454 21.86 3.70 -28.86
N GLY A 455 20.81 4.38 -29.33
CA GLY A 455 20.91 5.55 -30.23
C GLY A 455 20.10 6.75 -29.78
N TRP A 456 19.60 6.76 -28.54
CA TRP A 456 18.79 7.87 -28.06
C TRP A 456 19.68 9.07 -27.72
N SER A 457 19.35 10.23 -28.27
CA SER A 457 20.13 11.46 -28.09
C SER A 457 19.56 12.31 -26.94
N ASN A 458 19.23 11.67 -25.80
CA ASN A 458 18.72 12.31 -24.60
C ASN A 458 19.84 12.40 -23.54
N GLY A 459 19.78 13.40 -22.66
CA GLY A 459 20.82 13.63 -21.64
C GLY A 459 20.94 12.56 -20.54
N GLY A 460 20.05 11.55 -20.56
CA GLY A 460 19.93 10.51 -19.54
C GLY A 460 18.69 10.71 -18.68
N LEU A 461 18.14 9.61 -18.18
CA LEU A 461 16.97 9.63 -17.28
C LEU A 461 17.41 9.80 -15.82
N ILE A 462 16.61 10.52 -15.04
CA ILE A 462 16.72 10.64 -13.59
C ILE A 462 15.83 9.59 -12.91
N GLU A 463 14.61 9.42 -13.43
CA GLU A 463 13.63 8.43 -12.96
C GLU A 463 13.18 7.57 -14.14
N ALA A 464 13.25 6.25 -13.96
CA ALA A 464 12.81 5.29 -14.96
C ALA A 464 12.02 4.16 -14.30
N ASP A 465 10.86 3.82 -14.85
CA ASP A 465 9.99 2.78 -14.30
C ASP A 465 9.42 1.90 -15.41
N PHE A 466 9.87 0.65 -15.43
CA PHE A 466 9.45 -0.39 -16.38
C PHE A 466 8.81 -1.58 -15.64
N THR A 467 8.15 -1.29 -14.52
CA THR A 467 7.47 -2.32 -13.71
C THR A 467 6.50 -3.13 -14.58
N LYS A 468 6.61 -4.46 -14.56
CA LYS A 468 5.78 -5.40 -15.33
C LYS A 468 5.92 -5.31 -16.86
N CYS A 469 7.03 -4.77 -17.38
CA CYS A 469 7.43 -5.00 -18.76
C CYS A 469 8.04 -6.40 -18.92
N ILE A 470 7.19 -7.42 -18.92
CA ILE A 470 7.59 -8.84 -18.81
C ILE A 470 8.36 -9.38 -20.03
N THR A 471 8.31 -8.67 -21.15
CA THR A 471 8.95 -8.99 -22.43
C THR A 471 10.33 -8.37 -22.59
N VAL A 472 10.68 -7.42 -21.72
CA VAL A 472 12.03 -6.86 -21.59
C VAL A 472 12.90 -7.86 -20.83
N ALA A 473 14.15 -8.04 -21.25
CA ALA A 473 15.10 -8.95 -20.64
C ALA A 473 16.47 -8.26 -20.46
N ASP A 474 17.55 -9.00 -20.68
CA ASP A 474 18.91 -8.57 -20.36
C ASP A 474 19.42 -7.44 -21.28
N ASP A 475 19.16 -7.49 -22.60
CA ASP A 475 19.72 -6.51 -23.55
C ASP A 475 19.10 -5.12 -23.37
N GLY A 476 17.79 -5.06 -23.18
CA GLY A 476 17.05 -3.82 -22.94
C GLY A 476 17.43 -3.18 -21.61
N ALA A 477 17.54 -3.98 -20.53
CA ALA A 477 18.01 -3.50 -19.23
C ALA A 477 19.47 -2.99 -19.29
N TYR A 478 20.33 -3.70 -20.02
CA TYR A 478 21.73 -3.31 -20.19
C TYR A 478 21.89 -1.98 -20.92
N GLU A 479 21.22 -1.79 -22.05
CA GLU A 479 21.33 -0.54 -22.82
C GLU A 479 20.70 0.64 -22.06
N LEU A 480 19.63 0.42 -21.27
CA LEU A 480 19.10 1.41 -20.34
C LEU A 480 20.17 1.87 -19.34
N TRP A 481 20.86 0.94 -18.67
CA TRP A 481 21.93 1.26 -17.72
C TRP A 481 23.12 1.92 -18.38
N ARG A 482 23.47 1.50 -19.60
CA ARG A 482 24.57 2.08 -20.37
C ARG A 482 24.29 3.53 -20.76
N HIS A 483 23.07 3.83 -21.19
CA HIS A 483 22.66 5.18 -21.58
C HIS A 483 22.43 6.09 -20.38
N SER A 484 21.61 5.66 -19.41
CA SER A 484 21.11 6.52 -18.33
C SER A 484 21.77 6.27 -16.95
N GLY A 485 22.67 5.29 -16.82
CA GLY A 485 23.19 4.87 -15.51
C GLY A 485 23.90 5.96 -14.71
N ARG A 486 24.52 6.93 -15.38
CA ARG A 486 25.20 8.07 -14.72
C ARG A 486 24.25 9.11 -14.13
N THR A 487 23.01 9.16 -14.60
CA THR A 487 22.02 10.17 -14.21
C THR A 487 20.90 9.60 -13.35
N LEU A 488 20.65 8.29 -13.44
CA LEU A 488 19.56 7.62 -12.73
C LEU A 488 19.68 7.79 -11.21
N VAL A 489 18.58 8.22 -10.61
CA VAL A 489 18.39 8.38 -9.16
C VAL A 489 17.37 7.38 -8.63
N GLU A 490 16.30 7.13 -9.39
CA GLU A 490 15.29 6.12 -9.10
C GLU A 490 15.09 5.21 -10.32
N LEU A 491 15.16 3.90 -10.11
CA LEU A 491 14.91 2.90 -11.14
C LEU A 491 13.99 1.80 -10.60
N SER A 492 12.96 1.44 -11.36
CA SER A 492 12.17 0.23 -11.13
C SER A 492 12.21 -0.69 -12.34
N LEU A 493 12.65 -1.92 -12.11
CA LEU A 493 12.63 -3.05 -13.04
C LEU A 493 11.86 -4.23 -12.43
N ASN A 494 10.84 -3.90 -11.63
CA ASN A 494 10.02 -4.90 -10.97
C ASN A 494 9.34 -5.82 -12.00
N SER A 495 9.39 -7.13 -11.78
CA SER A 495 8.84 -8.16 -12.67
C SER A 495 9.45 -8.18 -14.09
N VAL A 496 10.66 -7.63 -14.29
CA VAL A 496 11.42 -7.76 -15.54
C VAL A 496 12.30 -9.03 -15.48
N PRO A 497 12.14 -10.00 -16.38
CA PRO A 497 12.90 -11.26 -16.33
C PRO A 497 14.36 -11.08 -16.76
N MET A 498 15.20 -10.70 -15.80
CA MET A 498 16.66 -10.68 -15.97
C MET A 498 17.31 -12.01 -15.58
N SER A 499 18.38 -12.40 -16.27
CA SER A 499 19.16 -13.59 -15.95
C SER A 499 20.22 -13.31 -14.87
N LYS A 500 20.56 -14.34 -14.07
CA LYS A 500 21.60 -14.19 -13.04
C LYS A 500 22.97 -13.94 -13.68
N ASP A 501 23.28 -14.64 -14.78
CA ASP A 501 24.55 -14.49 -15.49
C ASP A 501 24.73 -13.06 -15.98
N PHE A 502 23.68 -12.45 -16.53
CA PHE A 502 23.68 -11.04 -16.90
C PHE A 502 23.96 -10.12 -15.71
N LEU A 503 23.25 -10.28 -14.59
CA LEU A 503 23.43 -9.41 -13.41
C LEU A 503 24.86 -9.51 -12.85
N LEU A 504 25.39 -10.73 -12.75
CA LEU A 504 26.77 -10.95 -12.34
C LEU A 504 27.75 -10.28 -13.31
N GLU A 505 27.54 -10.45 -14.61
CA GLU A 505 28.39 -9.88 -15.64
C GLU A 505 28.33 -8.35 -15.68
N ALA A 506 27.15 -7.76 -15.61
CA ALA A 506 26.95 -6.31 -15.63
C ALA A 506 27.55 -5.64 -14.39
N PHE A 507 27.47 -6.28 -13.21
CA PHE A 507 27.97 -5.68 -11.97
C PHE A 507 29.44 -5.99 -11.67
N THR A 508 29.98 -7.09 -12.19
CA THR A 508 31.38 -7.47 -11.97
C THR A 508 32.34 -6.55 -12.72
N SER A 509 33.44 -6.17 -12.05
CA SER A 509 34.49 -5.36 -12.65
C SER A 509 35.09 -5.98 -13.91
N ASN A 510 35.35 -5.16 -14.92
CA ASN A 510 35.93 -5.60 -16.20
C ASN A 510 37.33 -6.23 -16.05
N SER A 511 38.05 -5.97 -14.94
CA SER A 511 39.36 -6.56 -14.65
C SER A 511 39.30 -7.83 -13.78
N HIS A 512 38.10 -8.31 -13.44
CA HIS A 512 37.95 -9.45 -12.55
C HIS A 512 38.30 -10.77 -13.30
N PRO A 513 39.02 -11.73 -12.68
CA PRO A 513 39.39 -13.00 -13.33
C PRO A 513 38.20 -13.86 -13.78
N SER A 514 37.02 -13.64 -13.18
CA SER A 514 35.79 -14.31 -13.61
C SER A 514 35.33 -13.83 -14.97
N LYS A 515 35.75 -12.64 -15.46
CA LYS A 515 35.53 -12.19 -16.84
C LYS A 515 36.69 -12.63 -17.74
N THR A 516 36.69 -13.88 -18.18
CA THR A 516 37.52 -14.42 -19.28
C THR A 516 37.20 -13.80 -20.65
N GLU A 517 37.86 -14.16 -21.76
CA GLU A 517 37.48 -13.64 -23.09
C GLU A 517 36.12 -14.23 -23.53
N GLY A 518 35.12 -13.38 -23.88
CA GLY A 518 33.81 -13.82 -24.40
C GLY A 518 32.53 -13.23 -23.77
N TYR A 519 32.65 -12.27 -22.84
CA TYR A 519 31.50 -11.61 -22.18
C TYR A 519 30.78 -10.64 -23.13
N LYS A 520 29.44 -10.65 -23.10
CA LYS A 520 28.55 -9.82 -23.92
C LYS A 520 28.38 -8.40 -23.36
N TYR A 521 28.45 -8.24 -22.04
CA TYR A 521 28.14 -7.03 -21.29
C TYR A 521 29.36 -6.51 -20.52
N SER A 522 29.64 -5.21 -20.66
CA SER A 522 30.67 -4.53 -19.87
C SER A 522 30.11 -4.06 -18.53
N GLN A 523 31.00 -3.80 -17.56
CA GLN A 523 30.59 -3.28 -16.26
C GLN A 523 29.77 -2.00 -16.38
N VAL A 524 28.61 -1.96 -15.72
CA VAL A 524 27.76 -0.77 -15.62
C VAL A 524 28.19 0.10 -14.43
N SER A 525 27.78 1.37 -14.43
CA SER A 525 28.10 2.32 -13.36
C SER A 525 26.86 3.15 -13.03
N LEU A 526 26.44 3.11 -11.75
CA LEU A 526 25.21 3.71 -11.25
C LEU A 526 25.52 4.69 -10.08
N PRO A 527 26.35 5.72 -10.29
CA PRO A 527 26.93 6.54 -9.21
C PRO A 527 25.92 7.39 -8.43
N LEU A 528 24.77 7.69 -9.03
CA LEU A 528 23.73 8.55 -8.45
C LEU A 528 22.48 7.78 -8.01
N LEU A 529 22.43 6.47 -8.24
CA LEU A 529 21.24 5.67 -7.96
C LEU A 529 21.02 5.58 -6.45
N THR A 530 19.84 6.01 -6.01
CA THR A 530 19.46 6.05 -4.59
C THR A 530 18.37 5.03 -4.25
N LYS A 531 17.51 4.71 -5.21
CA LYS A 531 16.42 3.75 -5.06
C LYS A 531 16.35 2.81 -6.25
N LEU A 532 16.34 1.52 -5.96
CA LEU A 532 16.22 0.47 -6.96
C LEU A 532 15.13 -0.52 -6.56
N ASP A 533 14.14 -0.73 -7.42
CA ASP A 533 13.13 -1.77 -7.26
C ASP A 533 13.41 -2.93 -8.24
N LEU A 534 13.80 -4.07 -7.69
CA LEU A 534 14.01 -5.34 -8.38
C LEU A 534 13.01 -6.40 -7.92
N GLY A 535 11.86 -6.00 -7.38
CA GLY A 535 10.87 -6.97 -6.90
C GLY A 535 10.43 -7.94 -8.01
N PHE A 536 10.21 -9.19 -7.64
CA PHE A 536 9.82 -10.30 -8.51
C PHE A 536 10.85 -10.64 -9.61
N VAL A 537 12.11 -10.22 -9.46
CA VAL A 537 13.22 -10.61 -10.31
C VAL A 537 13.91 -11.84 -9.70
N ARG A 538 13.44 -13.04 -10.08
CA ARG A 538 13.89 -14.33 -9.52
C ARG A 538 15.40 -14.61 -9.58
N ALA A 539 16.14 -13.88 -10.42
CA ALA A 539 17.58 -14.00 -10.54
C ALA A 539 18.36 -13.29 -9.42
N VAL A 540 17.73 -12.36 -8.70
CA VAL A 540 18.36 -11.60 -7.61
C VAL A 540 18.55 -12.50 -6.39
N ASP A 541 19.79 -12.54 -5.89
CA ASP A 541 20.18 -13.24 -4.68
C ASP A 541 21.22 -12.44 -3.88
N ASP A 542 21.69 -13.00 -2.76
CA ASP A 542 22.63 -12.35 -1.85
C ASP A 542 23.95 -11.93 -2.53
N GLU A 543 24.39 -12.69 -3.54
CA GLU A 543 25.63 -12.43 -4.28
C GLU A 543 25.47 -11.24 -5.23
N VAL A 544 24.37 -11.20 -5.98
CA VAL A 544 24.02 -10.08 -6.87
C VAL A 544 23.88 -8.78 -6.08
N LEU A 545 23.21 -8.83 -4.92
CA LEU A 545 23.03 -7.66 -4.06
C LEU A 545 24.36 -7.10 -3.54
N LYS A 546 25.33 -7.96 -3.26
CA LYS A 546 26.66 -7.53 -2.83
C LYS A 546 27.41 -6.81 -3.96
N LEU A 547 27.35 -7.34 -5.18
CA LEU A 547 27.99 -6.71 -6.35
C LEU A 547 27.32 -5.38 -6.75
N LEU A 548 26.02 -5.25 -6.49
CA LEU A 548 25.27 -4.02 -6.75
C LEU A 548 25.85 -2.82 -5.96
N GLU A 549 26.35 -3.03 -4.75
CA GLU A 549 26.92 -1.94 -3.92
C GLU A 549 28.17 -1.31 -4.53
N ASP A 550 29.00 -2.13 -5.20
CA ASP A 550 30.22 -1.67 -5.86
C ASP A 550 29.89 -0.76 -7.06
N VAL A 551 28.76 -1.02 -7.71
CA VAL A 551 28.28 -0.27 -8.89
C VAL A 551 27.48 0.97 -8.49
N ALA A 552 26.74 0.90 -7.38
CA ALA A 552 25.81 1.91 -6.90
C ALA A 552 26.15 2.42 -5.49
N PRO A 553 27.20 3.26 -5.33
CA PRO A 553 27.71 3.66 -4.02
C PRO A 553 26.76 4.57 -3.21
N LYS A 554 25.75 5.17 -3.84
CA LYS A 554 24.76 6.05 -3.19
C LYS A 554 23.43 5.36 -2.93
N LEU A 555 23.36 4.05 -3.15
CA LEU A 555 22.14 3.28 -3.00
C LEU A 555 21.65 3.35 -1.55
N SER A 556 20.37 3.66 -1.39
CA SER A 556 19.76 3.91 -0.09
C SER A 556 18.54 3.05 0.18
N ILE A 557 17.82 2.65 -0.87
CA ILE A 557 16.63 1.81 -0.80
C ILE A 557 16.74 0.77 -1.91
N VAL A 558 16.57 -0.51 -1.55
CA VAL A 558 16.48 -1.62 -2.49
C VAL A 558 15.22 -2.41 -2.16
N GLU A 559 14.33 -2.57 -3.15
CA GLU A 559 13.09 -3.34 -3.03
C GLU A 559 13.28 -4.69 -3.75
N VAL A 560 13.11 -5.79 -3.01
CA VAL A 560 13.32 -7.19 -3.48
C VAL A 560 12.09 -8.07 -3.19
N TYR A 561 10.90 -7.46 -3.27
CA TYR A 561 9.65 -8.16 -2.97
C TYR A 561 9.46 -9.39 -3.85
N GLY A 562 9.28 -10.57 -3.24
CA GLY A 562 9.05 -11.82 -3.99
C GLY A 562 10.33 -12.52 -4.46
N ASP A 563 11.51 -11.99 -4.14
CA ASP A 563 12.79 -12.60 -4.49
C ASP A 563 13.23 -13.58 -3.40
N ASN A 564 12.69 -14.80 -3.47
CA ASN A 564 12.88 -15.83 -2.43
C ASN A 564 14.34 -16.28 -2.22
N ARG A 565 15.26 -15.90 -3.11
CA ARG A 565 16.69 -16.22 -3.01
C ARG A 565 17.47 -15.19 -2.19
N VAL A 566 16.86 -14.05 -1.85
CA VAL A 566 17.45 -13.06 -0.96
C VAL A 566 17.19 -13.47 0.48
N THR A 567 18.25 -13.86 1.19
CA THR A 567 18.19 -14.38 2.55
C THR A 567 18.58 -13.32 3.58
N ASN A 568 18.61 -13.71 4.85
CA ASN A 568 19.12 -12.88 5.94
C ASN A 568 20.64 -12.63 5.87
N ARG A 569 21.36 -13.33 4.98
CA ARG A 569 22.80 -13.15 4.77
C ARG A 569 23.13 -12.01 3.81
N ALA A 570 22.15 -11.47 3.09
CA ALA A 570 22.29 -10.23 2.34
C ALA A 570 22.50 -9.07 3.33
N GLU A 571 23.75 -8.84 3.71
CA GLU A 571 24.17 -7.66 4.45
C GLU A 571 24.65 -6.60 3.45
N LEU A 572 23.88 -5.54 3.33
CA LEU A 572 24.22 -4.33 2.58
C LEU A 572 24.94 -3.33 3.49
N ALA A 573 25.62 -2.37 2.88
CA ALA A 573 26.32 -1.28 3.51
C ALA A 573 25.46 -0.58 4.58
N PRO A 574 26.08 -0.15 5.71
CA PRO A 574 25.37 0.55 6.77
C PRO A 574 24.65 1.79 6.25
N GLY A 575 23.32 1.75 6.22
CA GLY A 575 22.47 2.84 5.73
C GLY A 575 21.67 2.50 4.47
N THR A 576 21.92 1.37 3.80
CA THR A 576 21.06 0.87 2.73
C THR A 576 19.88 0.11 3.32
N LEU A 577 18.66 0.47 2.91
CA LEU A 577 17.42 -0.14 3.38
C LEU A 577 16.98 -1.21 2.38
N LEU A 578 17.13 -2.48 2.76
CA LEU A 578 16.59 -3.61 1.99
C LEU A 578 15.16 -3.89 2.44
N ILE A 579 14.20 -3.78 1.51
CA ILE A 579 12.77 -3.93 1.77
C ILE A 579 12.23 -5.12 0.96
N GLY A 580 11.31 -5.88 1.55
CA GLY A 580 10.54 -6.90 0.82
C GLY A 580 11.11 -8.30 0.96
N ARG A 581 11.96 -8.55 1.97
CA ARG A 581 12.41 -9.91 2.29
C ARG A 581 11.24 -10.72 2.82
N GLN A 582 11.31 -12.04 2.64
CA GLN A 582 10.30 -12.96 3.16
C GLN A 582 10.07 -12.77 4.68
N LEU A 583 11.15 -12.53 5.43
CA LEU A 583 11.08 -12.24 6.87
C LEU A 583 10.38 -10.93 7.20
N ASP A 584 10.27 -9.96 6.28
CA ASP A 584 9.54 -8.71 6.49
C ASP A 584 8.02 -8.93 6.34
N GLN A 585 7.58 -10.01 5.68
CA GLN A 585 6.17 -10.38 5.47
C GLN A 585 5.61 -11.28 6.58
N ASP A 586 6.46 -12.08 7.24
CA ASP A 586 6.08 -13.00 8.32
C ASP A 586 6.00 -12.33 9.73
N ILE A 587 5.89 -10.99 9.82
CA ILE A 587 5.96 -10.20 11.08
C ILE A 587 4.59 -9.74 11.59
#